data_AF-X0QDF8-F1
#
_entry.id   AF-X0QDF8-F1
#
_cell.length_a   1.000
_cell.length_b   1.000
_cell.length_c   1.000
_cell.angle_alpha   90.00
_cell.angle_beta   90.00
_cell.angle_gamma   90.00
#
_symmetry.space_group_name_H-M   'P 1'
#
loop_
_entity.id
_entity.type
_entity.pdbx_description
1 polymer ?
#
loop_
_entity_poly.entity_id
_entity_poly.type
_entity_poly.pdbx_seq_one_letter_code
_entity_poly.pdbx_strand_id
1 'polypeptide(L)'
;MTHHFGTLLLILIIGILIAVFILSRAILQPFYWTVAFGMSALTGFQLTYLTMHFTASVKQLDWQVPLIAATVLAALGAWQIIALGLSYRYTELSLLDWILPTMTSYGQVVRYMLLVITVLAIALTFGASLAMIETALIVIYTACVYYLVLPMIVSSLGKLAVTLPRKKQHSQDK
;
A
#
# COMPACT_ATOMS: atom_id res chain seq x y z
N MET A 1 -5.86 -24.93 -16.82
CA MET A 1 -6.58 -23.72 -16.36
C MET A 1 -5.72 -22.75 -15.52
N THR A 2 -4.51 -23.14 -15.08
CA THR A 2 -3.60 -22.33 -14.28
C THR A 2 -2.92 -21.17 -15.03
N HIS A 3 -2.62 -21.33 -16.33
CA HIS A 3 -1.91 -20.31 -17.11
C HIS A 3 -2.73 -19.04 -17.35
N HIS A 4 -3.97 -19.14 -17.83
CA HIS A 4 -4.82 -17.97 -18.09
C HIS A 4 -5.08 -17.12 -16.84
N PHE A 5 -5.20 -17.78 -15.69
CA PHE A 5 -5.50 -17.12 -14.44
C PHE A 5 -4.30 -16.33 -13.90
N GLY A 6 -3.09 -16.91 -13.97
CA GLY A 6 -1.86 -16.19 -13.67
C GLY A 6 -1.67 -14.96 -14.56
N THR A 7 -2.01 -15.07 -15.85
CA THR A 7 -1.96 -13.95 -16.78
C THR A 7 -2.96 -12.84 -16.41
N LEU A 8 -4.17 -13.19 -15.99
CA LEU A 8 -5.19 -12.22 -15.57
C LEU A 8 -4.79 -11.48 -14.29
N LEU A 9 -4.23 -12.18 -13.30
CA LEU A 9 -3.72 -11.57 -12.07
C LEU A 9 -2.55 -10.61 -12.38
N LEU A 10 -1.65 -11.03 -13.26
CA LEU A 10 -0.51 -10.22 -13.69
C LEU A 10 -0.97 -8.98 -14.48
N ILE A 11 -1.96 -9.12 -15.37
CA ILE A 11 -2.60 -8.00 -16.07
C ILE A 11 -3.28 -7.05 -15.10
N LEU A 12 -3.95 -7.55 -14.06
CA LEU A 12 -4.60 -6.72 -13.05
C LEU A 12 -3.58 -5.92 -12.23
N ILE A 13 -2.51 -6.56 -11.77
CA ILE A 13 -1.41 -5.90 -11.06
C ILE A 13 -0.77 -4.83 -11.96
N ILE A 14 -0.44 -5.17 -13.21
CA ILE A 14 0.14 -4.23 -14.17
C ILE A 14 -0.84 -3.10 -14.50
N GLY A 15 -2.14 -3.39 -14.65
CA GLY A 15 -3.17 -2.40 -14.93
C GLY A 15 -3.34 -1.40 -13.80
N ILE A 16 -3.33 -1.86 -12.55
CA ILE A 16 -3.35 -1.01 -11.36
C ILE A 16 -2.09 -0.14 -11.31
N LEU A 17 -0.91 -0.73 -11.57
CA LEU A 17 0.35 0.02 -11.64
C LEU A 17 0.27 1.13 -12.70
N ILE A 18 -0.15 0.81 -13.93
CA ILE A 18 -0.28 1.77 -15.03
C ILE A 18 -1.29 2.88 -14.69
N ALA A 19 -2.43 2.54 -14.09
CA ALA A 19 -3.44 3.53 -13.68
C ALA A 19 -2.88 4.51 -12.64
N VAL A 20 -2.12 4.01 -11.67
CA VAL A 20 -1.41 4.83 -10.66
C VAL A 20 -0.35 5.72 -11.33
N PHE A 21 0.38 5.20 -12.32
CA PHE A 21 1.38 5.96 -13.09
C PHE A 21 0.76 7.12 -13.87
N ILE A 22 -0.38 6.91 -14.54
CA ILE A 22 -1.06 7.94 -15.35
C ILE A 22 -1.61 9.05 -14.45
N LEU A 23 -2.16 8.70 -13.28
CA LEU A 23 -2.84 9.66 -12.41
C LEU A 23 -1.88 10.62 -11.68
N SER A 24 -0.68 10.19 -11.36
CA SER A 24 0.19 10.93 -10.44
C SER A 24 0.99 12.08 -11.06
N ARG A 25 1.34 12.04 -12.36
CA ARG A 25 2.23 13.01 -13.04
C ARG A 25 3.62 13.22 -12.41
N ALA A 26 3.94 12.57 -11.29
CA ALA A 26 5.25 12.44 -10.68
C ALA A 26 5.54 10.94 -10.47
N ILE A 27 6.42 10.36 -11.28
CA ILE A 27 6.58 8.90 -11.43
C ILE A 27 7.24 8.26 -10.20
N LEU A 28 8.11 8.99 -9.50
CA LEU A 28 8.94 8.41 -8.45
C LEU A 28 8.18 8.14 -7.14
N GLN A 29 7.37 9.07 -6.64
CA GLN A 29 6.72 8.93 -5.32
C GLN A 29 5.76 7.73 -5.24
N PRO A 30 4.78 7.56 -6.16
CA PRO A 30 3.87 6.42 -6.12
C PRO A 30 4.60 5.10 -6.37
N PHE A 31 5.66 5.12 -7.18
CA PHE A 31 6.47 3.95 -7.43
C PHE A 31 7.13 3.44 -6.14
N TYR A 32 7.77 4.32 -5.35
CA TYR A 32 8.36 3.93 -4.07
C TYR A 32 7.33 3.38 -3.08
N TRP A 33 6.17 4.01 -2.98
CA TRP A 33 5.08 3.51 -2.13
C TRP A 33 4.56 2.15 -2.59
N THR A 34 4.45 1.95 -3.90
CA THR A 34 3.99 0.66 -4.44
C THR A 34 5.00 -0.45 -4.21
N VAL A 35 6.29 -0.17 -4.42
CA VAL A 35 7.37 -1.14 -4.14
C VAL A 35 7.40 -1.49 -2.66
N ALA A 36 7.31 -0.49 -1.78
CA ALA A 36 7.26 -0.70 -0.34
C ALA A 36 6.03 -1.51 0.08
N PHE A 37 4.88 -1.27 -0.53
CA PHE A 37 3.66 -2.05 -0.31
C PHE A 37 3.84 -3.50 -0.76
N GLY A 38 4.41 -3.72 -1.95
CA GLY A 38 4.71 -5.06 -2.46
C GLY A 38 5.68 -5.84 -1.56
N MET A 39 6.75 -5.20 -1.09
CA MET A 39 7.69 -5.80 -0.13
C MET A 39 7.02 -6.10 1.22
N SER A 40 6.13 -5.22 1.67
CA SER A 40 5.36 -5.44 2.90
C SER A 40 4.39 -6.60 2.75
N ALA A 41 3.77 -6.77 1.58
CA ALA A 41 2.91 -7.90 1.27
C ALA A 41 3.68 -9.22 1.32
N LEU A 42 4.84 -9.30 0.66
CA LEU A 42 5.71 -10.49 0.72
C LEU A 42 6.10 -10.83 2.16
N THR A 43 6.44 -9.82 2.95
CA THR A 43 6.74 -9.99 4.38
C THR A 43 5.52 -10.50 5.15
N GLY A 44 4.32 -9.97 4.85
CA GLY A 44 3.06 -10.42 5.44
C GLY A 44 2.77 -11.89 5.16
N PHE A 45 3.00 -12.36 3.93
CA PHE A 45 2.89 -13.78 3.58
C PHE A 45 3.85 -14.66 4.40
N GLN A 46 5.12 -14.24 4.54
CA GLN A 46 6.11 -14.99 5.30
C GLN A 46 5.78 -15.04 6.79
N LEU A 47 5.35 -13.92 7.37
CA LEU A 47 4.94 -13.85 8.77
C LEU A 47 3.71 -14.69 9.04
N THR A 48 2.70 -14.67 8.15
CA THR A 48 1.53 -15.54 8.29
C THR A 48 1.90 -17.01 8.20
N TYR A 49 2.75 -17.38 7.23
CA TYR A 49 3.24 -18.75 7.11
C TYR A 49 3.91 -19.21 8.41
N LEU A 50 4.80 -18.37 8.96
CA LEU A 50 5.49 -18.66 10.21
C LEU A 50 4.52 -18.80 11.38
N THR A 51 3.59 -17.86 11.54
CA THR A 51 2.59 -17.88 12.61
C THR A 51 1.72 -19.14 12.52
N MET A 52 1.18 -19.46 11.35
CA MET A 52 0.32 -20.63 11.16
C MET A 52 1.06 -21.95 11.29
N HIS A 53 2.34 -21.98 10.92
CA HIS A 53 3.20 -23.13 11.14
C HIS A 53 3.34 -23.44 12.64
N PHE A 54 3.53 -22.41 13.47
CA PHE A 54 3.68 -22.59 14.92
C PHE A 54 2.36 -22.77 15.68
N THR A 55 1.29 -22.08 15.30
CA THR A 55 0.03 -22.09 16.06
C THR A 55 -0.91 -23.21 15.64
N ALA A 56 -1.01 -23.48 14.34
CA ALA A 56 -1.97 -24.41 13.76
C ALA A 56 -1.30 -25.62 13.09
N SER A 57 0.03 -25.74 13.17
CA SER A 57 0.81 -26.81 12.53
C SER A 57 0.57 -26.94 11.02
N VAL A 58 0.20 -25.83 10.37
CA VAL A 58 -0.03 -25.78 8.92
C VAL A 58 1.32 -25.84 8.19
N LYS A 59 1.47 -26.79 7.27
CA LYS A 59 2.73 -26.99 6.54
C LYS A 59 2.84 -26.14 5.27
N GLN A 60 1.71 -25.75 4.70
CA GLN A 60 1.61 -24.94 3.49
C GLN A 60 0.28 -24.18 3.47
N LEU A 61 0.30 -22.95 2.95
CA LEU A 61 -0.92 -22.19 2.70
C LEU A 61 -1.69 -22.83 1.55
N ASP A 62 -3.02 -22.88 1.67
CA ASP A 62 -3.88 -23.34 0.58
C ASP A 62 -3.75 -22.42 -0.64
N TRP A 63 -3.95 -22.98 -1.84
CA TRP A 63 -3.83 -22.22 -3.09
C TRP A 63 -4.82 -21.03 -3.19
N GLN A 64 -5.93 -21.09 -2.45
CA GLN A 64 -6.95 -20.04 -2.41
C GLN A 64 -6.47 -18.80 -1.64
N VAL A 65 -5.62 -18.99 -0.64
CA VAL A 65 -5.14 -17.95 0.27
C VAL A 65 -4.38 -16.85 -0.46
N PRO A 66 -3.34 -17.14 -1.28
CA PRO A 66 -2.64 -16.10 -2.01
C PRO A 66 -3.54 -15.37 -3.01
N LEU A 67 -4.56 -16.04 -3.55
CA LEU A 67 -5.51 -15.40 -4.46
C LEU A 67 -6.42 -14.40 -3.72
N ILE A 68 -7.07 -14.83 -2.64
CA ILE A 68 -7.95 -13.97 -1.86
C ILE A 68 -7.15 -12.80 -1.29
N ALA A 69 -5.97 -13.08 -0.71
CA ALA A 69 -5.06 -12.06 -0.19
C ALA A 69 -4.60 -11.08 -1.27
N ALA A 70 -4.18 -11.54 -2.45
CA ALA A 70 -3.78 -10.65 -3.54
C ALA A 70 -4.91 -9.70 -3.95
N THR A 71 -6.15 -10.19 -4.00
CA THR A 71 -7.31 -9.38 -4.38
C THR A 71 -7.61 -8.29 -3.34
N VAL A 72 -7.62 -8.67 -2.06
CA VAL A 72 -7.82 -7.73 -0.94
C VAL A 72 -6.68 -6.71 -0.85
N LEU A 73 -5.44 -7.17 -0.93
CA LEU A 73 -4.26 -6.31 -0.88
C LEU A 73 -4.19 -5.37 -2.09
N ALA A 74 -4.58 -5.82 -3.29
CA ALA A 74 -4.62 -4.95 -4.46
C ALA A 74 -5.64 -3.80 -4.27
N ALA A 75 -6.82 -4.09 -3.73
CA ALA A 75 -7.83 -3.08 -3.45
C ALA A 75 -7.34 -2.07 -2.38
N LEU A 76 -6.76 -2.57 -1.27
CA LEU A 76 -6.21 -1.73 -0.21
C LEU A 76 -5.02 -0.89 -0.68
N GLY A 77 -4.10 -1.52 -1.42
CA GLY A 77 -2.92 -0.85 -1.97
C GLY A 77 -3.30 0.25 -2.95
N ALA A 78 -4.20 -0.02 -3.90
CA ALA A 78 -4.69 0.98 -4.85
C ALA A 78 -5.35 2.16 -4.13
N TRP A 79 -6.27 1.90 -3.20
CA TRP A 79 -6.93 2.93 -2.40
C TRP A 79 -5.91 3.80 -1.66
N GLN A 80 -4.96 3.16 -0.98
CA GLN A 80 -3.99 3.85 -0.17
C GLN A 80 -3.00 4.69 -0.98
N ILE A 81 -2.46 4.13 -2.07
CA ILE A 81 -1.51 4.82 -2.93
C ILE A 81 -2.18 6.04 -3.59
N ILE A 82 -3.43 5.92 -4.01
CA ILE A 82 -4.21 7.05 -4.55
C ILE A 82 -4.44 8.11 -3.47
N ALA A 83 -4.86 7.72 -2.26
CA ALA A 83 -5.11 8.65 -1.17
C ALA A 83 -3.84 9.44 -0.77
N LEU A 84 -2.68 8.77 -0.72
CA LEU A 84 -1.38 9.39 -0.49
C LEU A 84 -0.97 10.29 -1.67
N GLY A 85 -1.15 9.83 -2.91
CA GLY A 85 -0.81 10.62 -4.10
C GLY A 85 -1.60 11.92 -4.18
N LEU A 86 -2.88 11.90 -3.80
CA LEU A 86 -3.71 13.10 -3.72
C LEU A 86 -3.26 14.02 -2.59
N SER A 87 -3.02 13.51 -1.37
CA SER A 87 -2.66 14.37 -0.22
C SER A 87 -1.31 15.08 -0.39
N TYR A 88 -0.32 14.42 -0.98
CA TYR A 88 1.01 15.00 -1.25
C TYR A 88 0.98 15.99 -2.42
N ARG A 89 0.09 15.81 -3.41
CA ARG A 89 -0.05 16.73 -4.54
C ARG A 89 -0.55 18.12 -4.12
N TYR A 90 -1.37 18.20 -3.07
CA TYR A 90 -1.95 19.46 -2.61
C TYR A 90 -1.10 20.21 -1.56
N THR A 91 0.04 19.64 -1.12
CA THR A 91 0.92 20.27 -0.14
C THR A 91 2.12 20.96 -0.81
N GLU A 92 1.94 22.21 -1.26
CA GLU A 92 3.02 23.08 -1.77
C GLU A 92 3.76 23.81 -0.63
N LEU A 93 4.48 23.11 0.27
CA LEU A 93 5.24 23.76 1.36
C LEU A 93 6.77 23.57 1.27
N SER A 94 7.49 24.51 1.88
CA SER A 94 8.96 24.54 2.06
C SER A 94 9.50 23.28 2.78
N LEU A 95 10.76 22.90 2.52
CA LEU A 95 11.38 21.61 2.91
C LEU A 95 11.32 21.32 4.42
N LEU A 96 11.55 22.36 5.22
CA LEU A 96 11.65 22.26 6.67
C LEU A 96 10.30 22.50 7.35
N ASP A 97 9.45 23.34 6.74
CA ASP A 97 8.11 23.64 7.27
C ASP A 97 7.06 22.59 6.92
N TRP A 98 7.37 21.70 5.96
CA TRP A 98 6.44 20.69 5.46
C TRP A 98 6.39 19.42 6.32
N ILE A 99 7.45 19.07 7.04
CA ILE A 99 7.55 17.78 7.75
C ILE A 99 6.50 17.68 8.87
N LEU A 100 6.39 18.70 9.72
CA LEU A 100 5.49 18.70 10.88
C LEU A 100 3.99 18.62 10.50
N PRO A 101 3.46 19.49 9.61
CA PRO A 101 2.06 19.42 9.22
C PRO A 101 1.75 18.17 8.38
N THR A 102 2.68 17.72 7.54
CA THR A 102 2.50 16.51 6.72
C THR A 102 2.46 15.26 7.57
N MET A 103 3.33 15.13 8.57
CA MET A 103 3.30 14.00 9.51
C MET A 103 2.02 13.98 10.35
N THR A 104 1.48 15.15 10.71
CA THR A 104 0.22 15.26 11.48
C THR A 104 -0.99 14.84 10.63
N SER A 105 -1.08 15.36 9.38
CA SER A 105 -2.13 14.96 8.44
C SER A 105 -2.03 13.48 8.04
N TYR A 106 -0.80 13.00 7.81
CA TYR A 106 -0.51 11.59 7.57
C TYR A 106 -0.97 10.71 8.73
N GLY A 107 -0.68 11.07 9.98
CA GLY A 107 -1.12 10.32 11.16
C GLY A 107 -2.64 10.15 11.23
N GLN A 108 -3.41 11.17 10.82
CA GLN A 108 -4.87 11.05 10.72
C GLN A 108 -5.29 10.06 9.63
N VAL A 109 -4.70 10.14 8.44
CA VAL A 109 -5.00 9.21 7.32
C VAL A 109 -4.66 7.77 7.71
N VAL A 110 -3.50 7.54 8.33
CA VAL A 110 -3.08 6.23 8.83
C VAL A 110 -4.07 5.69 9.85
N ARG A 111 -4.52 6.53 10.79
CA ARG A 111 -5.48 6.11 11.81
C ARG A 111 -6.80 5.62 11.21
N TYR A 112 -7.35 6.33 10.21
CA TYR A 112 -8.55 5.89 9.51
C TYR A 112 -8.32 4.57 8.76
N MET A 113 -7.18 4.43 8.08
CA MET A 113 -6.88 3.19 7.35
C MET A 113 -6.67 2.00 8.29
N LEU A 114 -5.99 2.17 9.42
CA LEU A 114 -5.84 1.12 10.44
C LEU A 114 -7.20 0.66 10.98
N LEU A 115 -8.14 1.58 11.17
CA LEU A 115 -9.50 1.25 11.57
C LEU A 115 -10.19 0.38 10.51
N VAL A 116 -10.14 0.79 9.24
CA VAL A 116 -10.70 0.03 8.11
C VAL A 116 -10.07 -1.37 8.02
N ILE A 117 -8.74 -1.46 8.10
CA ILE A 117 -8.01 -2.73 8.04
C ILE A 117 -8.38 -3.65 9.20
N THR A 118 -8.55 -3.09 10.40
CA THR A 118 -8.98 -3.86 11.58
C THR A 118 -10.38 -4.42 11.39
N VAL A 119 -11.34 -3.60 10.95
CA VAL A 119 -12.71 -4.05 10.68
C VAL A 119 -12.74 -5.12 9.58
N LEU A 120 -11.95 -4.93 8.52
CA LEU A 120 -11.86 -5.88 7.42
C LEU A 120 -11.23 -7.22 7.86
N ALA A 121 -10.18 -7.18 8.70
CA ALA A 121 -9.57 -8.38 9.23
C ALA A 121 -10.51 -9.15 10.18
N ILE A 122 -11.26 -8.42 11.02
CA ILE A 122 -12.32 -9.01 11.85
C ILE A 122 -13.38 -9.67 10.94
N ALA A 123 -13.86 -8.97 9.91
CA ALA A 123 -14.86 -9.48 8.98
C ALA A 123 -14.40 -10.76 8.26
N LEU A 124 -13.15 -10.82 7.82
CA LEU A 124 -12.57 -12.02 7.22
C LEU A 124 -12.54 -13.20 8.21
N THR A 125 -12.31 -12.95 9.48
CA THR A 125 -12.28 -13.99 10.52
C THR A 125 -13.65 -14.67 10.71
N PHE A 126 -14.76 -13.96 10.42
CA PHE A 126 -16.12 -14.54 10.44
C PHE A 126 -16.42 -15.48 9.27
N GLY A 127 -15.54 -15.60 8.27
CA GLY A 127 -15.71 -16.50 7.13
C GLY A 127 -15.61 -18.00 7.45
N ALA A 128 -15.36 -18.36 8.72
CA ALA A 128 -15.36 -19.73 9.26
C ALA A 128 -14.45 -20.75 8.53
N SER A 129 -13.46 -20.30 7.77
CA SER A 129 -12.47 -21.17 7.12
C SER A 129 -11.05 -20.75 7.47
N LEU A 130 -10.14 -21.74 7.53
CA LEU A 130 -8.73 -21.51 7.83
C LEU A 130 -8.10 -20.53 6.83
N ALA A 131 -8.45 -20.66 5.55
CA ALA A 131 -7.97 -19.80 4.48
C ALA A 131 -8.33 -18.31 4.68
N MET A 132 -9.50 -18.02 5.26
CA MET A 132 -9.91 -16.65 5.57
C MET A 132 -9.14 -16.07 6.76
N ILE A 133 -8.82 -16.89 7.76
CA ILE A 133 -7.96 -16.49 8.89
C ILE A 133 -6.54 -16.19 8.39
N GLU A 134 -5.99 -17.07 7.53
CA GLU A 134 -4.68 -16.86 6.90
C GLU A 134 -4.65 -15.55 6.10
N THR A 135 -5.70 -15.31 5.31
CA THR A 135 -5.86 -14.06 4.55
C THR A 135 -5.91 -12.84 5.49
N ALA A 136 -6.67 -12.91 6.58
CA ALA A 136 -6.75 -11.83 7.56
C ALA A 136 -5.38 -11.52 8.18
N LEU A 137 -4.61 -12.55 8.55
CA LEU A 137 -3.25 -12.38 9.07
C LEU A 137 -2.31 -11.74 8.04
N ILE A 138 -2.39 -12.16 6.77
CA ILE A 138 -1.59 -11.55 5.70
C ILE A 138 -1.87 -10.06 5.60
N VAL A 139 -3.15 -9.68 5.62
CA VAL A 139 -3.58 -8.28 5.53
C VAL A 139 -3.08 -7.48 6.74
N ILE A 140 -3.22 -8.02 7.96
CA ILE A 140 -2.75 -7.38 9.20
C ILE A 140 -1.24 -7.17 9.15
N TYR A 141 -0.45 -8.23 8.90
CA TYR A 141 1.01 -8.13 8.91
C TYR A 141 1.51 -7.20 7.79
N THR A 142 0.91 -7.27 6.60
CA THR A 142 1.23 -6.35 5.51
C THR A 142 1.01 -4.91 5.93
N ALA A 143 -0.14 -4.60 6.54
CA ALA A 143 -0.44 -3.27 7.03
C ALA A 143 0.55 -2.81 8.09
N CYS A 144 0.83 -3.64 9.11
CA CYS A 144 1.79 -3.32 10.15
C CYS A 144 3.17 -2.98 9.57
N VAL A 145 3.71 -3.84 8.71
CA VAL A 145 5.02 -3.61 8.09
C VAL A 145 4.99 -2.34 7.22
N TYR A 146 3.94 -2.18 6.41
CA TYR A 146 3.85 -1.03 5.51
C TYR A 146 3.78 0.30 6.28
N TYR A 147 2.94 0.41 7.30
CA TYR A 147 2.82 1.65 8.09
C TYR A 147 4.03 1.94 8.98
N LEU A 148 4.83 0.93 9.32
CA LEU A 148 6.12 1.13 9.98
C LEU A 148 7.16 1.69 9.00
N VAL A 149 7.21 1.16 7.77
CA VAL A 149 8.20 1.54 6.75
C VAL A 149 7.86 2.86 6.05
N LEU A 150 6.58 3.14 5.83
CA LEU A 150 6.10 4.30 5.11
C LEU A 150 6.62 5.66 5.66
N PRO A 151 6.63 5.96 6.98
CA PRO A 151 7.21 7.20 7.50
C PRO A 151 8.72 7.29 7.28
N MET A 152 9.44 6.17 7.26
CA MET A 152 10.88 6.15 6.93
C MET A 152 11.12 6.50 5.46
N ILE A 153 10.28 6.02 4.56
CA ILE A 153 10.34 6.35 3.12
C ILE A 153 9.95 7.80 2.88
N VAL A 154 8.87 8.28 3.49
CA VAL A 154 8.40 9.66 3.34
C VAL A 154 9.45 10.66 3.85
N SER A 155 10.06 10.40 5.01
CA SER A 155 11.08 11.28 5.58
C SER A 155 12.38 11.31 4.77
N SER A 156 12.77 10.19 4.15
CA SER A 156 14.01 10.10 3.35
C SER A 156 13.86 10.54 1.89
N LEU A 157 12.71 10.32 1.26
CA LEU A 157 12.51 10.49 -0.20
C LEU A 157 11.54 11.63 -0.58
N GLY A 158 10.85 12.24 0.40
CA GLY A 158 9.80 13.23 0.16
C GLY A 158 10.19 14.38 -0.78
N LYS A 159 11.46 14.81 -0.78
CA LYS A 159 11.95 15.89 -1.67
C LYS A 159 12.89 15.47 -2.80
N LEU A 160 13.49 14.27 -2.74
CA LEU A 160 14.29 13.74 -3.85
C LEU A 160 13.44 13.39 -5.08
N ALA A 161 12.14 13.16 -4.88
CA ALA A 161 11.19 12.84 -5.95
C ALA A 161 10.45 14.06 -6.53
N VAL A 162 10.68 15.28 -6.00
CA VAL A 162 10.18 16.54 -6.59
C VAL A 162 11.20 17.04 -7.60
N THR A 163 11.33 16.35 -8.73
CA THR A 163 12.28 16.70 -9.83
C THR A 163 11.61 17.29 -11.06
N LEU A 164 10.47 17.96 -10.90
CA LEU A 164 9.98 18.87 -11.95
C LEU A 164 9.68 20.23 -11.34
N PRO A 165 10.57 21.23 -11.49
CA PRO A 165 10.22 22.60 -11.21
C PRO A 165 9.12 22.95 -12.21
N ARG A 166 7.88 23.15 -11.72
CA ARG A 166 6.85 23.77 -12.54
C ARG A 166 7.38 25.15 -12.90
N LYS A 167 7.64 25.35 -14.20
CA LYS A 167 8.02 26.63 -14.79
C LYS A 167 7.10 27.68 -14.17
N LYS A 168 7.65 28.58 -13.35
CA LYS A 168 6.95 29.79 -12.92
C LYS A 168 6.40 30.41 -14.20
N GLN A 169 5.09 30.36 -14.41
CA GLN A 169 4.47 31.27 -15.36
C GLN A 169 4.70 32.66 -14.77
N HIS A 170 5.80 33.29 -15.19
CA HIS A 170 5.84 34.74 -15.30
C HIS A 170 4.72 35.12 -16.28
N SER A 171 3.53 35.37 -15.74
CA SER A 171 2.73 36.51 -16.20
C SER A 171 2.87 37.53 -15.08
N GLN A 172 3.80 38.46 -15.26
CA GLN A 172 3.57 39.77 -15.88
C GLN A 172 2.74 40.64 -14.92
N ASP A 173 3.38 41.51 -14.15
CA ASP A 173 3.86 42.83 -14.61
C ASP A 173 2.66 43.77 -14.89
N LYS A 174 2.04 44.23 -13.79
CA LYS A 174 1.61 45.61 -13.49
C LYS A 174 0.66 45.64 -12.29
#